data_AF-A0A7K4A641-F1
#
_entry.id   AF-A0A7K4A641-F1
#
_cell.length_a   1.000
_cell.length_b   1.000
_cell.length_c   1.000
_cell.angle_alpha   90.00
_cell.angle_beta   90.00
_cell.angle_gamma   90.00
#
_symmetry.space_group_name_H-M   'P 1'
#
loop_
_entity.id
_entity.type
_entity.pdbx_description
1 polymer ?
#
loop_
_entity_poly.entity_id
_entity_poly.type
_entity_poly.pdbx_seq_one_letter_code
_entity_poly.pdbx_strand_id
1 'polypeptide(L)'
;MRKLYGISKIDNEEGVSRLIEYLMITSILLLLMIIMTLSIVPVFIEGPLNRLNYYAYNDVGNGVSTRIVDLYSIIPEQNEDRYITRSSHTDVSVLSKFDIPDEIAGRGYYVEVVEGGTLHGALIISGDSYQTQISLSGIGETIGVLGSTSSSGLNKISYRY
;
A
#
# COMPACT_ATOMS: atom_id res chain seq x y z
N MET A 1 87.93 -8.08 -26.27
CA MET A 1 86.57 -8.30 -26.81
C MET A 1 85.58 -8.03 -25.66
N ARG A 2 84.95 -6.84 -25.62
CA ARG A 2 83.99 -6.46 -24.55
C ARG A 2 82.59 -6.37 -25.17
N LYS A 3 81.68 -7.21 -24.69
CA LYS A 3 80.28 -7.28 -25.13
C LYS A 3 79.52 -6.12 -24.49
N LEU A 4 79.05 -5.16 -25.29
CA LEU A 4 78.15 -4.10 -24.81
C LEU A 4 76.79 -4.74 -24.46
N TYR A 5 76.37 -4.59 -23.21
CA TYR A 5 75.02 -4.91 -22.78
C TYR A 5 74.08 -3.84 -23.33
N GLY A 6 73.23 -4.23 -24.29
CA GLY A 6 72.14 -3.41 -24.77
C GLY A 6 71.14 -3.18 -23.64
N ILE A 7 70.76 -1.93 -23.43
CA ILE A 7 69.66 -1.53 -22.55
C ILE A 7 68.41 -2.24 -23.05
N SER A 8 67.81 -3.13 -22.24
CA SER A 8 66.57 -3.79 -22.62
C SER A 8 65.48 -2.73 -22.77
N LYS A 9 64.92 -2.64 -23.97
CA LYS A 9 63.76 -1.81 -24.28
C LYS A 9 62.66 -2.19 -23.27
N ILE A 10 62.36 -1.33 -22.32
CA ILE A 10 61.20 -1.50 -21.43
C ILE A 10 59.99 -1.48 -22.36
N ASP A 11 59.25 -2.59 -22.41
CA ASP A 11 58.14 -2.77 -23.34
C ASP A 11 56.94 -1.93 -22.86
N ASN A 12 56.99 -0.62 -23.19
CA ASN A 12 55.99 0.36 -22.78
C ASN A 12 54.57 0.00 -23.24
N GLU A 13 54.43 -0.80 -24.30
CA GLU A 13 53.14 -1.25 -24.81
C GLU A 13 52.40 -2.16 -23.82
N GLU A 14 53.14 -3.00 -23.08
CA GLU A 14 52.54 -3.94 -22.13
C GLU A 14 51.98 -3.21 -20.90
N GLY A 15 52.67 -2.16 -20.44
CA GLY A 15 52.21 -1.29 -19.36
C GLY A 15 50.96 -0.50 -19.75
N VAL A 16 50.93 0.06 -20.96
CA VAL A 16 49.78 0.82 -21.48
C VAL A 16 48.57 -0.08 -21.70
N SER A 17 48.77 -1.29 -22.25
CA SER A 17 47.70 -2.26 -22.49
C SER A 17 46.97 -2.65 -21.20
N ARG A 18 47.72 -2.97 -20.13
CA ARG A 18 47.13 -3.30 -18.82
C ARG A 18 46.38 -2.11 -18.21
N LEU A 19 46.90 -0.90 -18.36
CA LEU A 19 46.26 0.31 -17.84
C LEU A 19 44.91 0.57 -18.54
N ILE A 20 44.85 0.38 -19.86
CA ILE A 20 43.61 0.49 -20.63
C ILE A 20 42.59 -0.57 -20.18
N GLU A 21 43.02 -1.81 -19.95
CA GLU A 21 42.15 -2.87 -19.46
C GLU A 21 41.53 -2.51 -18.09
N TYR A 22 42.33 -2.01 -17.15
CA TYR A 22 41.84 -1.53 -15.86
C TYR A 22 40.84 -0.37 -16.00
N LEU A 23 41.10 0.59 -16.89
CA LEU A 23 40.19 1.71 -17.13
C LEU A 23 38.85 1.23 -17.70
N MET A 24 38.87 0.27 -18.63
CA MET A 24 37.66 -0.29 -19.23
C MET A 24 36.82 -1.04 -18.20
N ILE A 25 37.44 -1.91 -17.41
CA ILE A 25 36.75 -2.64 -16.34
C ILE A 25 36.15 -1.67 -15.32
N THR A 26 36.92 -0.67 -14.89
CA THR A 26 36.45 0.32 -13.91
C THR A 26 35.29 1.15 -14.46
N SER A 27 35.34 1.54 -15.73
CA SER A 27 34.25 2.29 -16.39
C SER A 27 32.95 1.49 -16.45
N ILE A 28 33.03 0.19 -16.76
CA ILE A 28 31.88 -0.70 -16.76
C ILE A 28 31.32 -0.86 -15.35
N LEU A 29 32.17 -1.05 -14.35
CA LEU A 29 31.74 -1.18 -12.96
C LEU A 29 31.07 0.09 -12.43
N LEU A 30 31.61 1.26 -12.75
CA LEU A 30 31.00 2.55 -12.38
C LEU A 30 29.62 2.72 -13.05
N LEU A 31 29.50 2.34 -14.32
CA LEU A 31 28.23 2.39 -15.03
C LEU A 31 27.20 1.44 -14.41
N LEU A 32 27.60 0.20 -14.09
CA LEU A 32 26.73 -0.75 -13.39
C LEU A 32 26.34 -0.25 -11.99
N MET A 33 27.26 0.38 -11.26
CA MET A 33 26.99 0.99 -9.96
C MET A 33 25.93 2.09 -10.04
N ILE A 34 26.00 2.95 -11.06
CA ILE A 34 24.99 4.00 -11.29
C ILE A 34 23.63 3.35 -11.56
N ILE A 35 23.57 2.38 -12.47
CA ILE A 35 22.32 1.65 -12.79
C ILE A 35 21.75 0.99 -11.53
N MET A 36 22.59 0.30 -10.76
CA MET A 36 22.20 -0.35 -9.50
C MET A 36 21.62 0.66 -8.50
N THR A 37 22.31 1.78 -8.29
CA THR A 37 21.89 2.80 -7.32
C THR A 37 20.54 3.41 -7.70
N LEU A 38 20.31 3.65 -8.99
CA LEU A 38 19.02 4.15 -9.49
C LEU A 38 17.92 3.09 -9.45
N SER A 39 18.26 1.80 -9.58
CA SER A 39 17.29 0.70 -9.62
C SER A 39 16.92 0.14 -8.24
N ILE A 40 17.76 0.36 -7.22
CA ILE A 40 17.61 -0.34 -5.94
C ILE A 40 16.28 -0.04 -5.26
N VAL A 41 15.88 1.23 -5.23
CA VAL A 41 14.64 1.67 -4.60
C VAL A 41 13.40 1.16 -5.36
N PRO A 42 13.20 1.48 -6.65
CA PRO A 42 11.96 1.10 -7.34
C PRO A 42 11.83 -0.43 -7.51
N VAL A 43 12.94 -1.14 -7.79
CA VAL A 43 12.88 -2.57 -8.13
C VAL A 43 12.91 -3.46 -6.88
N PHE A 44 13.80 -3.17 -5.93
CA PHE A 44 14.03 -4.08 -4.80
C PHE A 44 13.29 -3.67 -3.53
N ILE A 45 12.86 -2.41 -3.40
CA ILE A 45 12.15 -1.92 -2.21
C ILE A 45 10.67 -1.68 -2.52
N GLU A 46 10.37 -0.74 -3.42
CA GLU A 46 8.98 -0.31 -3.67
C GLU A 46 8.14 -1.40 -4.34
N GLY A 47 8.69 -2.14 -5.30
CA GLY A 47 7.98 -3.23 -5.98
C GLY A 47 7.44 -4.30 -5.02
N PRO A 48 8.28 -4.94 -4.20
CA PRO A 48 7.82 -5.89 -3.19
C PRO A 48 6.89 -5.27 -2.14
N LEU A 49 7.19 -4.04 -1.70
CA LEU A 49 6.39 -3.35 -0.68
C LEU A 49 4.96 -3.07 -1.18
N ASN A 50 4.80 -2.62 -2.42
CA ASN A 50 3.49 -2.38 -3.02
C ASN A 50 2.68 -3.69 -3.16
N ARG A 51 3.33 -4.82 -3.46
CA ARG A 51 2.65 -6.13 -3.48
C ARG A 51 2.19 -6.56 -2.09
N LEU A 52 3.01 -6.35 -1.07
CA LEU A 52 2.64 -6.64 0.31
C LEU A 52 1.45 -5.75 0.74
N ASN A 53 1.52 -4.45 0.44
CA ASN A 53 0.44 -3.51 0.72
C ASN A 53 -0.86 -3.92 0.03
N TYR A 54 -0.82 -4.39 -1.22
CA TYR A 54 -2.01 -4.85 -1.93
C TYR A 54 -2.75 -5.97 -1.17
N TYR A 55 -2.05 -7.03 -0.76
CA TYR A 55 -2.69 -8.13 -0.05
C TYR A 55 -3.16 -7.70 1.34
N ALA A 56 -2.34 -6.94 2.07
CA ALA A 56 -2.70 -6.49 3.40
C ALA A 56 -3.88 -5.50 3.39
N TYR A 57 -3.95 -4.58 2.41
CA TYR A 57 -5.09 -3.68 2.23
C TYR A 57 -6.34 -4.46 1.85
N ASN A 58 -6.22 -5.49 1.01
CA ASN A 58 -7.36 -6.34 0.70
C ASN A 58 -7.89 -7.10 1.94
N ASP A 59 -6.99 -7.62 2.79
CA ASP A 59 -7.38 -8.29 4.03
C ASP A 59 -8.05 -7.34 5.03
N VAL A 60 -7.49 -6.13 5.21
CA VAL A 60 -8.13 -5.07 6.01
C VAL A 60 -9.49 -4.73 5.47
N GLY A 61 -9.61 -4.56 4.15
CA GLY A 61 -10.88 -4.19 3.53
C GLY A 61 -11.95 -5.29 3.63
N ASN A 62 -11.55 -6.55 3.53
CA ASN A 62 -12.44 -7.68 3.80
C ASN A 62 -12.90 -7.68 5.27
N GLY A 63 -12.00 -7.46 6.22
CA GLY A 63 -12.34 -7.36 7.64
C GLY A 63 -13.32 -6.22 7.94
N VAL A 64 -13.06 -5.02 7.40
CA VAL A 64 -13.96 -3.86 7.52
C VAL A 64 -15.31 -4.15 6.88
N SER A 65 -15.33 -4.77 5.70
CA SER A 65 -16.56 -5.14 4.98
C SER A 65 -17.44 -6.09 5.79
N THR A 66 -16.85 -7.13 6.41
CA THR A 66 -17.60 -8.02 7.31
C THR A 66 -18.17 -7.27 8.49
N ARG A 67 -17.45 -6.30 9.07
CA ARG A 67 -17.98 -5.49 10.18
C ARG A 67 -19.12 -4.58 9.77
N ILE A 68 -19.09 -4.05 8.55
CA ILE A 68 -20.21 -3.31 7.98
C ILE A 68 -21.42 -4.24 7.81
N VAL A 69 -21.23 -5.45 7.28
CA VAL A 69 -22.31 -6.46 7.16
C VAL A 69 -22.88 -6.85 8.53
N ASP A 70 -22.03 -7.10 9.53
CA ASP A 70 -22.42 -7.42 10.90
C ASP A 70 -23.31 -6.31 11.47
N LEU A 71 -22.90 -5.05 11.28
CA LEU A 71 -23.69 -3.88 11.68
C LEU A 71 -25.06 -3.88 10.99
N TYR A 72 -25.14 -4.15 9.69
CA TYR A 72 -26.43 -4.26 8.98
C TYR A 72 -27.32 -5.36 9.53
N SER A 73 -26.76 -6.52 9.91
CA SER A 73 -27.55 -7.64 10.42
C SER A 73 -28.25 -7.35 11.76
N ILE A 74 -27.74 -6.39 12.53
CA ILE A 74 -28.30 -5.99 13.83
C ILE A 74 -29.11 -4.69 13.77
N ILE A 75 -29.07 -3.97 12.65
CA ILE A 75 -29.93 -2.80 12.45
C ILE A 75 -31.36 -3.32 12.30
N PRO A 76 -32.30 -2.89 13.15
CA PRO A 76 -33.69 -3.33 13.04
C PRO A 76 -34.27 -2.86 11.69
N GLU A 77 -34.80 -3.80 10.90
CA GLU A 77 -35.60 -3.47 9.72
C GLU A 77 -36.76 -2.57 10.12
N GLN A 78 -36.72 -1.30 9.73
CA GLN A 78 -37.94 -0.53 9.59
C GLN A 78 -38.57 -0.92 8.25
N ASN A 79 -39.49 -1.88 8.25
CA ASN A 79 -40.57 -1.96 7.25
C ASN A 79 -41.69 -2.96 7.59
N GLU A 80 -42.11 -3.04 8.87
CA GLU A 80 -43.46 -3.52 9.17
C GLU A 80 -44.13 -2.61 10.20
N ASP A 81 -44.50 -1.41 9.74
CA ASP A 81 -45.63 -0.55 10.18
C ASP A 81 -45.98 -0.40 11.68
N ARG A 82 -45.09 -0.79 12.61
CA ARG A 82 -45.44 -0.94 14.04
C ARG A 82 -44.34 -0.62 15.05
N TYR A 83 -43.10 -0.36 14.65
CA TYR A 83 -42.03 -0.22 15.65
C TYR A 83 -41.37 1.16 15.77
N ILE A 84 -41.58 2.09 14.84
CA ILE A 84 -41.10 3.48 15.03
C ILE A 84 -42.23 4.45 14.65
N THR A 85 -43.12 4.67 15.61
CA THR A 85 -44.14 5.73 15.52
C THR A 85 -43.43 7.09 15.56
N ARG A 86 -43.91 8.04 14.75
CA ARG A 86 -43.46 9.45 14.58
C ARG A 86 -43.21 10.28 15.86
N SER A 87 -43.33 9.70 17.05
CA SER A 87 -43.09 10.34 18.35
C SER A 87 -41.86 9.79 19.10
N SER A 88 -41.17 8.77 18.57
CA SER A 88 -39.91 8.28 19.16
C SER A 88 -38.73 9.09 18.66
N HIS A 89 -38.33 10.11 19.42
CA HIS A 89 -37.08 10.85 19.25
C HIS A 89 -35.89 10.00 19.73
N THR A 90 -35.60 8.91 19.05
CA THR A 90 -34.37 8.15 19.35
C THR A 90 -33.61 7.95 18.06
N ASP A 91 -32.64 8.82 17.81
CA ASP A 91 -31.59 8.59 16.82
C ASP A 91 -30.88 7.28 17.21
N VAL A 92 -31.24 6.17 16.56
CA VAL A 92 -30.61 4.88 16.82
C VAL A 92 -29.26 4.89 16.13
N SER A 93 -28.21 5.21 16.88
CA SER A 93 -26.84 5.10 16.42
C SER A 93 -26.25 3.76 16.84
N VAL A 94 -25.93 2.92 15.86
CA VAL A 94 -25.21 1.67 16.10
C VAL A 94 -23.72 1.96 15.91
N LEU A 95 -22.95 1.79 16.99
CA LEU A 95 -21.51 2.01 17.00
C LEU A 95 -20.80 0.66 17.15
N SER A 96 -20.01 0.28 16.13
CA SER A 96 -19.09 -0.85 16.25
C SER A 96 -17.66 -0.34 16.39
N LYS A 97 -16.96 -0.93 17.35
CA LYS A 97 -15.51 -0.75 17.52
C LYS A 97 -14.82 -1.98 16.96
N PHE A 98 -13.85 -1.77 16.11
CA PHE A 98 -13.05 -2.83 15.52
C PHE A 98 -11.58 -2.40 15.51
N ASP A 99 -10.71 -3.38 15.40
CA ASP A 99 -9.28 -3.16 15.40
C ASP A 99 -8.73 -3.55 14.03
N ILE A 100 -7.85 -2.72 13.50
CA ILE A 100 -7.08 -2.97 12.28
C ILE A 100 -5.61 -2.68 12.62
N PRO A 101 -4.65 -3.30 11.91
CA PRO A 101 -3.23 -3.05 12.18
C PRO A 101 -2.89 -1.56 12.16
N ASP A 102 -2.11 -1.11 13.15
CA ASP A 102 -1.64 0.29 13.19
C ASP A 102 -0.74 0.63 11.99
N GLU A 103 -0.03 -0.36 11.45
CA GLU A 103 0.87 -0.20 10.31
C GLU A 103 0.86 -1.43 9.39
N ILE A 104 1.06 -1.18 8.10
CA ILE A 104 1.31 -2.22 7.09
C ILE A 104 2.65 -1.91 6.44
N ALA A 105 3.55 -2.89 6.44
CA ALA A 105 4.91 -2.74 5.94
C ALA A 105 5.69 -1.56 6.57
N GLY A 106 5.43 -1.26 7.84
CA GLY A 106 6.05 -0.14 8.58
C GLY A 106 5.56 1.23 8.15
N ARG A 107 4.40 1.32 7.49
CA ARG A 107 3.76 2.56 7.07
C ARG A 107 2.33 2.63 7.57
N GLY A 108 1.94 3.82 8.01
CA GLY A 108 0.54 4.14 8.29
C GLY A 108 -0.28 4.17 7.01
N TYR A 109 -1.57 3.96 7.17
CA TYR A 109 -2.55 4.04 6.08
C TYR A 109 -3.87 4.65 6.59
N TYR A 110 -4.73 5.02 5.66
CA TYR A 110 -6.06 5.57 5.90
C TYR A 110 -7.10 4.65 5.29
N VAL A 111 -8.25 4.59 5.95
CA VAL A 111 -9.42 3.84 5.50
C VAL A 111 -10.60 4.80 5.45
N GLU A 112 -11.21 4.92 4.28
CA GLU A 112 -12.34 5.79 4.01
C GLU A 112 -13.48 4.99 3.40
N VAL A 113 -14.68 5.11 3.98
CA VAL A 113 -15.91 4.60 3.39
C VAL A 113 -16.57 5.72 2.60
N VAL A 114 -16.59 5.57 1.27
CA VAL A 114 -17.21 6.51 0.36
C VAL A 114 -18.59 6.00 -0.02
N GLU A 115 -19.61 6.80 0.26
CA GLU A 115 -20.98 6.54 -0.18
C GLU A 115 -21.08 6.72 -1.70
N GLY A 116 -21.58 5.70 -2.39
CA GLY A 116 -21.70 5.72 -3.85
C GLY A 116 -23.06 6.18 -4.37
N GLY A 117 -23.94 6.71 -3.50
CA GLY A 117 -25.31 7.07 -3.88
C GLY A 117 -26.10 5.83 -4.33
N THR A 118 -26.69 5.88 -5.53
CA THR A 118 -27.40 4.73 -6.16
C THR A 118 -26.47 3.64 -6.67
N LEU A 119 -25.16 3.89 -6.71
CA LEU A 119 -24.14 2.92 -7.02
C LEU A 119 -23.52 2.48 -5.69
N HIS A 120 -23.45 1.18 -5.46
CA HIS A 120 -22.91 0.58 -4.25
C HIS A 120 -21.65 1.31 -3.71
N GLY A 121 -21.59 1.53 -2.40
CA GLY A 121 -20.48 2.24 -1.75
C GLY A 121 -19.11 1.60 -2.03
N ALA A 122 -18.04 2.34 -1.75
CA ALA A 122 -16.67 1.85 -1.90
C ALA A 122 -15.86 2.08 -0.62
N LEU A 123 -15.00 1.12 -0.30
CA LEU A 123 -13.97 1.27 0.72
C LEU A 123 -12.66 1.64 0.03
N ILE A 124 -12.12 2.79 0.38
CA ILE A 124 -10.81 3.26 -0.10
C ILE A 124 -9.81 3.07 1.02
N ILE A 125 -8.73 2.35 0.72
CA ILE A 125 -7.59 2.18 1.62
C ILE A 125 -6.39 2.81 0.94
N SER A 126 -5.79 3.83 1.56
CA SER A 126 -4.70 4.61 1.00
C SER A 126 -3.50 4.70 1.95
N GLY A 127 -2.32 4.42 1.41
CA GLY A 127 -1.04 4.75 2.03
C GLY A 127 -0.23 5.69 1.13
N ASP A 128 1.03 5.94 1.47
CA ASP A 128 1.85 6.95 0.79
C ASP A 128 2.05 6.71 -0.72
N SER A 129 2.25 5.46 -1.13
CA SER A 129 2.60 5.08 -2.50
C SER A 129 1.58 4.19 -3.19
N TYR A 130 0.53 3.79 -2.48
CA TYR A 130 -0.41 2.78 -2.96
C TYR A 130 -1.81 3.02 -2.42
N GLN A 131 -2.81 2.85 -3.28
CA GLN A 131 -4.21 2.95 -2.93
C GLN A 131 -4.96 1.76 -3.52
N THR A 132 -5.86 1.18 -2.73
CA THR A 132 -6.78 0.12 -3.17
C THR A 132 -8.21 0.58 -2.95
N GLN A 133 -9.06 0.32 -3.94
CA GLN A 133 -10.49 0.53 -3.84
C GLN A 133 -11.18 -0.83 -3.86
N ILE A 134 -12.01 -1.07 -2.85
CA ILE A 134 -12.79 -2.28 -2.71
C ILE A 134 -14.24 -1.89 -2.85
N SER A 135 -14.92 -2.46 -3.84
CA SER A 135 -16.35 -2.23 -4.00
C SER A 135 -17.12 -2.92 -2.88
N LEU A 136 -18.06 -2.21 -2.26
CA LEU A 136 -19.05 -2.82 -1.36
C LEU A 136 -20.23 -3.42 -2.16
N SER A 137 -20.20 -3.38 -3.50
CA SER A 137 -21.19 -4.07 -4.36
C SER A 137 -21.27 -5.56 -4.02
N GLY A 138 -22.43 -6.01 -3.52
CA GLY A 138 -22.67 -7.39 -3.08
C GLY A 138 -22.87 -7.54 -1.57
N ILE A 139 -22.52 -6.51 -0.81
CA ILE A 139 -23.00 -6.27 0.55
C ILE A 139 -24.28 -5.45 0.35
N GLY A 140 -25.44 -6.04 0.68
CA GLY A 140 -26.79 -5.56 0.31
C GLY A 140 -26.95 -4.04 0.44
N GLU A 141 -27.80 -3.45 -0.42
CA GLU A 141 -27.97 -2.00 -0.64
C GLU A 141 -27.49 -1.18 0.56
N THR A 142 -26.25 -0.72 0.45
CA THR A 142 -25.48 -0.16 1.56
C THR A 142 -26.01 1.26 1.80
N ILE A 143 -27.21 1.36 2.39
CA ILE A 143 -27.81 2.64 2.75
C ILE A 143 -26.83 3.33 3.72
N GLY A 144 -26.27 4.48 3.31
CA GLY A 144 -25.74 5.54 4.16
C GLY A 144 -24.63 5.23 5.18
N VAL A 145 -23.75 4.24 4.98
CA VAL A 145 -22.58 4.09 5.87
C VAL A 145 -21.50 5.06 5.45
N LEU A 146 -21.27 6.06 6.29
CA LEU A 146 -20.21 7.06 6.16
C LEU A 146 -19.22 6.92 7.32
N GLY A 147 -17.94 7.07 7.04
CA GLY A 147 -16.92 7.09 8.07
C GLY A 147 -15.52 7.02 7.50
N SER A 148 -14.58 7.69 8.15
CA SER A 148 -13.16 7.57 7.88
C SER A 148 -12.43 7.27 9.18
N THR A 149 -11.37 6.47 9.06
CA THR A 149 -10.53 6.10 10.19
C THR A 149 -9.08 6.00 9.73
N SER A 150 -8.16 6.47 10.57
CA SER A 150 -6.73 6.27 10.38
C SER A 150 -6.32 4.92 10.96
N SER A 151 -5.26 4.33 10.42
CA SER A 151 -4.63 3.12 10.95
C SER A 151 -4.31 3.18 12.45
N SER A 152 -3.99 4.35 13.02
CA SER A 152 -3.68 4.47 14.45
C SER A 152 -4.93 4.53 15.34
N GLY A 153 -5.00 3.63 16.33
CA GLY A 153 -5.98 3.68 17.43
C GLY A 153 -7.28 2.90 17.18
N LEU A 154 -8.23 3.00 18.11
CA LEU A 154 -9.50 2.24 18.02
C LEU A 154 -10.40 2.79 16.91
N ASN A 155 -10.55 2.00 15.86
CA ASN A 155 -11.37 2.31 14.70
C ASN A 155 -12.86 2.19 15.04
N LYS A 156 -13.66 3.12 14.49
CA LYS A 156 -15.11 3.20 14.76
C LYS A 156 -15.87 3.34 13.46
N ILE A 157 -16.86 2.49 13.27
CA ILE A 157 -17.91 2.69 12.27
C ILE A 157 -19.17 3.10 13.01
N SER A 158 -19.78 4.19 12.56
CA SER A 158 -21.04 4.69 13.08
C SER A 158 -22.07 4.63 11.96
N TYR A 159 -23.19 3.96 12.23
CA TYR A 159 -24.39 4.12 11.43
C TYR A 159 -25.28 5.15 12.13
N ARG A 160 -25.76 6.16 11.38
CA ARG A 160 -26.75 7.13 11.87
C ARG A 160 -28.02 6.96 11.04
N TYR A 161 -29.13 6.76 11.74
CA TYR A 161 -30.47 6.81 11.20
C TYR A 161 -31.01 8.24 11.31
#